data_AF-A0A926RCJ4-F1
#
_entry.id   AF-A0A926RCJ4-F1
#
_cell.length_a   1.000
_cell.length_b   1.000
_cell.length_c   1.000
_cell.angle_alpha   90.00
_cell.angle_beta   90.00
_cell.angle_gamma   90.00
#
_symmetry.space_group_name_H-M   'P 1'
#
loop_
_entity.id
_entity.type
_entity.pdbx_description
1 polymer ?
#
loop_
_entity_poly.entity_id
_entity_poly.type
_entity_poly.pdbx_seq_one_letter_code
_entity_poly.pdbx_strand_id
1 'polypeptide(L)' 'MSESQRAGDAPIGVDVVEGKSYYWCTCGKSSKQPFCDGS' A
#
# COMPACT_ATOMS: atom_id res chain seq x y z
N MET A 1 2.78 -0.71 17.95
CA MET A 1 2.44 -0.23 16.59
C MET A 1 3.32 0.97 16.32
N SER A 2 4.45 0.77 15.65
CA SER A 2 5.36 1.87 15.29
C SER A 2 4.65 2.86 14.37
N GLU A 3 5.00 4.14 14.47
CA GLU A 3 4.51 5.22 13.59
C GLU A 3 4.48 4.80 12.11
N SER A 4 3.44 5.26 11.40
CA SER A 4 3.32 5.11 9.95
C SER A 4 4.37 5.96 9.24
N GLN A 5 5.02 5.40 8.23
CA GLN A 5 6.00 6.11 7.40
C GLN A 5 5.31 6.75 6.19
N ARG A 6 5.79 7.91 5.74
CA ARG A 6 5.34 8.49 4.46
C ARG A 6 5.84 7.61 3.31
N ALA A 7 4.90 7.00 2.58
CA ALA A 7 5.18 6.08 1.47
C ALA A 7 5.62 6.78 0.17
N GLY A 8 5.22 8.04 -0.03
CA GLY A 8 5.53 8.84 -1.21
C GLY A 8 4.81 10.18 -1.20
N ASP A 9 5.02 10.96 -2.27
CA ASP A 9 4.60 12.37 -2.34
C ASP A 9 3.42 12.60 -3.28
N ALA A 10 2.98 11.53 -3.95
CA ALA A 10 1.91 11.52 -4.92
C ALA A 10 1.13 10.20 -4.85
N PRO A 11 -0.16 10.19 -5.23
CA PRO A 11 -0.94 8.96 -5.32
C PRO A 11 -0.44 8.05 -6.44
N ILE A 12 -0.61 6.74 -6.26
CA ILE A 12 -0.29 5.72 -7.27
C ILE A 12 -1.62 5.19 -7.82
N GLY A 13 -1.89 5.48 -9.09
CA GLY A 13 -3.01 4.89 -9.83
C GLY A 13 -2.71 3.42 -10.14
N VAL A 14 -3.68 2.54 -9.88
CA VAL A 14 -3.56 1.10 -10.16
C VAL A 14 -4.86 0.59 -10.78
N ASP A 15 -4.72 -0.24 -11.81
CA ASP A 15 -5.85 -0.97 -12.36
C ASP A 15 -6.22 -2.12 -11.43
N VAL A 16 -7.49 -2.19 -11.03
CA VAL A 16 -8.01 -3.25 -10.18
C VAL A 16 -8.97 -4.13 -10.96
N VAL A 17 -8.84 -5.43 -10.74
CA VAL A 17 -9.74 -6.46 -11.27
C VAL A 17 -10.88 -6.70 -10.29
N GLU A 18 -12.12 -6.68 -10.80
CA GLU A 18 -13.33 -7.00 -10.05
C GLU A 18 -13.23 -8.39 -9.38
N GLY A 19 -13.74 -8.50 -8.15
CA GLY A 19 -13.75 -9.75 -7.38
C GLY A 19 -12.39 -10.18 -6.80
N LYS A 20 -11.30 -9.47 -7.10
CA LYS A 20 -9.99 -9.73 -6.50
C LYS A 20 -9.81 -8.92 -5.21
N SER A 21 -9.35 -9.59 -4.15
CA SER A 21 -8.97 -8.94 -2.91
C SER A 21 -7.59 -8.30 -3.03
N TYR A 22 -7.47 -7.08 -2.55
CA TYR A 22 -6.21 -6.35 -2.44
C TYR A 22 -5.99 -5.96 -0.98
N TYR A 23 -4.74 -6.08 -0.53
CA TYR A 23 -4.36 -5.70 0.83
C TYR A 23 -3.69 -4.34 0.75
N TRP A 24 -4.31 -3.31 1.33
CA TRP A 24 -3.79 -1.95 1.29
C TRP A 24 -2.73 -1.71 2.37
N CYS A 25 -1.65 -1.01 2.02
CA CYS A 25 -0.59 -0.71 2.99
C CYS A 25 -1.02 0.43 3.93
N THR A 26 -1.03 0.17 5.24
CA THR A 26 -1.37 1.17 6.27
C THR A 26 -0.16 1.71 7.03
N CYS A 27 0.95 0.98 7.05
CA CYS A 27 2.15 1.34 7.79
C CYS A 27 3.13 2.21 6.97
N GLY A 28 2.94 2.27 5.65
CA GLY A 28 3.80 3.02 4.73
C GLY A 28 5.21 2.46 4.51
N LYS A 29 5.51 1.28 5.06
CA LYS A 29 6.82 0.61 4.95
C LYS A 29 6.93 -0.36 3.78
N SER A 30 5.81 -0.67 3.13
CA SER A 30 5.82 -1.64 2.03
C SER A 30 6.70 -1.15 0.88
N SER A 31 7.47 -2.06 0.31
CA SER A 31 8.21 -1.86 -0.95
C SER A 31 7.33 -2.07 -2.19
N LYS A 32 6.07 -2.48 -2.00
CA LYS A 32 5.08 -2.79 -3.05
C LYS A 32 3.86 -1.85 -3.01
N GLN A 33 4.09 -0.58 -2.67
CA GLN A 33 3.04 0.44 -2.64
C GLN A 33 2.20 0.45 -3.93
N PRO A 34 0.86 0.60 -3.84
CA PRO A 34 0.07 0.92 -2.64
C PRO A 34 -0.35 -0.30 -1.79
N PHE A 35 0.12 -1.51 -2.13
CA PHE A 35 -0.31 -2.74 -1.49
C PHE A 35 0.61 -3.17 -0.35
N CYS A 36 0.08 -3.98 0.57
CA CYS A 36 0.80 -4.54 1.70
C CYS A 36 1.67 -5.72 1.26
N ASP A 37 2.88 -5.80 1.81
CA ASP A 37 3.81 -6.92 1.65
C ASP A 37 4.22 -7.55 2.99
N GLY A 38 3.67 -7.10 4.11
CA GLY A 38 3.97 -7.60 5.46
C GLY A 38 4.97 -6.77 6.28
N SER A 39 5.41 -5.62 5.77
CA SER A 39 6.32 -4.68 6.46
C SER A 39 5.71 -3.91 7.62
#